data_AF-A0A662RVI3-F1
#
_entry.id   AF-A0A662RVI3-F1
#
_cell.length_a   1.000
_cell.length_b   1.000
_cell.length_c   1.000
_cell.angle_alpha   90.00
_cell.angle_beta   90.00
_cell.angle_gamma   90.00
#
_symmetry.space_group_name_H-M   'P 1'
#
loop_
_entity.id
_entity.type
_entity.pdbx_description
1 polymer ?
#
loop_
_entity_poly.entity_id
_entity_poly.type
_entity_poly.pdbx_seq_one_letter_code
_entity_poly.pdbx_strand_id
1 'polypeptide(L)'
;MGSSMLPVIVMEEIPYMRTMLLLYFFSVKSFINSLLFDLRDIEGDRISGVRTIPVVIGRRKTEILLIVLNSTLVIWFLFVFINGMFEYTPVLAFSIIYGYWYILHFSRRKDIGMSIDVLVDGEWIPVIAFALLLYII
;
A
#
# COMPACT_ATOMS: atom_id res chain seq x y z
N MET A 1 -7.29 -6.59 -7.26
CA MET A 1 -6.03 -7.32 -6.99
C MET A 1 -6.19 -8.57 -6.12
N GLY A 2 -7.12 -8.64 -5.14
CA GLY A 2 -7.26 -9.84 -4.30
C GLY A 2 -7.68 -11.14 -5.02
N SER A 3 -8.49 -11.04 -6.08
CA SER A 3 -8.98 -12.21 -6.83
C SER A 3 -7.91 -12.92 -7.66
N SER A 4 -6.84 -12.24 -8.07
CA SER A 4 -5.76 -12.86 -8.86
C SER A 4 -4.86 -13.77 -8.03
N MET A 5 -5.01 -13.80 -6.70
CA MET A 5 -4.26 -14.72 -5.83
C MET A 5 -5.04 -16.00 -5.50
N LEU A 6 -6.31 -16.13 -5.92
CA LEU A 6 -7.09 -17.36 -5.76
C LEU A 6 -6.44 -18.58 -6.44
N PRO A 7 -5.92 -18.48 -7.69
CA PRO A 7 -5.26 -19.62 -8.32
C PRO A 7 -4.01 -20.07 -7.55
N VAL A 8 -3.28 -19.13 -6.93
CA VAL A 8 -2.07 -19.42 -6.14
C VAL A 8 -2.37 -20.19 -4.85
N ILE A 9 -3.54 -19.99 -4.24
CA ILE A 9 -3.96 -20.75 -3.05
C ILE A 9 -4.35 -22.19 -3.42
N VAL A 10 -4.88 -22.38 -4.63
CA VAL A 10 -5.31 -23.68 -5.15
C VAL A 10 -4.13 -24.48 -5.72
N MET A 11 -3.09 -23.79 -6.20
CA MET A 11 -1.84 -24.41 -6.64
C MET A 11 -0.99 -24.81 -5.43
N GLU A 12 -0.89 -26.11 -5.15
CA GLU A 12 -0.14 -26.68 -4.01
C GLU A 12 1.38 -26.40 -4.06
N GLU A 13 1.90 -25.81 -5.14
CA GLU A 13 3.33 -25.60 -5.33
C GLU A 13 3.90 -24.40 -4.56
N ILE A 14 3.08 -23.43 -4.15
CA ILE A 14 3.54 -22.29 -3.34
C ILE A 14 3.24 -22.53 -1.87
N PRO A 15 4.23 -22.45 -0.95
CA PRO A 15 3.98 -22.61 0.47
C PRO A 15 2.90 -21.65 0.97
N TYR A 16 1.84 -22.18 1.59
CA TYR A 16 0.70 -21.40 2.11
C TYR A 16 1.10 -20.14 2.87
N MET A 17 2.15 -20.23 3.70
CA MET A 17 2.69 -19.11 4.45
C MET A 17 3.14 -17.95 3.55
N ARG A 18 3.86 -18.22 2.45
CA ARG A 18 4.30 -17.18 1.50
C ARG A 18 3.10 -16.51 0.84
N THR A 19 2.09 -17.30 0.47
CA THR A 19 0.85 -16.79 -0.12
C THR A 19 0.10 -15.86 0.84
N MET A 20 -0.04 -16.25 2.11
CA MET A 20 -0.67 -15.40 3.13
C MET A 20 0.11 -14.10 3.38
N LEU A 21 1.44 -14.16 3.38
CA LEU A 21 2.30 -12.98 3.54
C LEU A 21 2.13 -12.00 2.37
N LEU A 22 2.11 -12.50 1.13
CA LEU A 22 1.86 -11.66 -0.05
C LEU A 22 0.45 -11.07 -0.03
N LEU A 23 -0.56 -11.89 0.29
CA LEU A 23 -1.93 -11.43 0.40
C LEU A 23 -2.05 -10.30 1.44
N TYR A 24 -1.41 -10.45 2.60
CA TYR A 24 -1.37 -9.39 3.60
C TYR A 24 -0.73 -8.11 3.05
N PHE A 25 0.45 -8.21 2.44
CA PHE A 25 1.18 -7.08 1.88
C PHE A 25 0.34 -6.31 0.85
N PHE A 26 -0.19 -7.00 -0.17
CA PHE A 26 -1.01 -6.38 -1.20
C PHE A 26 -2.34 -5.83 -0.65
N SER A 27 -2.94 -6.51 0.33
CA SER A 27 -4.19 -6.04 0.95
C SER A 27 -3.98 -4.74 1.71
N VAL A 28 -2.90 -4.64 2.50
CA VAL A 28 -2.58 -3.40 3.24
C VAL A 28 -2.25 -2.26 2.28
N LYS A 29 -1.44 -2.50 1.24
CA LYS A 29 -1.12 -1.49 0.22
C LYS A 29 -2.38 -1.01 -0.51
N SER A 30 -3.24 -1.93 -0.94
CA SER A 30 -4.52 -1.60 -1.59
C SER A 30 -5.44 -0.78 -0.66
N PHE A 31 -5.49 -1.14 0.62
CA PHE A 31 -6.32 -0.45 1.61
C PHE A 31 -5.80 0.96 1.91
N ILE A 32 -4.48 1.13 2.01
CA ILE A 32 -3.83 2.44 2.14
C ILE A 32 -4.18 3.33 0.94
N ASN A 33 -4.09 2.81 -0.28
CA ASN A 33 -4.39 3.58 -1.49
C ASN A 33 -5.85 4.03 -1.50
N SER A 34 -6.80 3.12 -1.24
CA SER A 34 -8.22 3.45 -1.12
C SER A 34 -8.49 4.54 -0.08
N LEU A 35 -7.90 4.42 1.11
CA LEU A 35 -8.08 5.41 2.17
C LEU A 35 -7.48 6.78 1.83
N LEU A 36 -6.42 6.83 1.03
CA LEU A 36 -5.86 8.09 0.54
C LEU A 36 -6.79 8.79 -0.46
N PHE A 37 -7.49 8.04 -1.31
CA PHE A 37 -8.54 8.60 -2.17
C PHE A 37 -9.70 9.15 -1.34
N ASP A 38 -10.21 8.37 -0.38
CA ASP A 38 -11.26 8.85 0.55
C ASP A 38 -10.79 10.10 1.32
N LEU A 39 -9.50 10.18 1.68
CA LEU A 39 -8.92 11.31 2.39
C LEU A 39 -8.87 12.58 1.54
N ARG A 40 -8.65 12.44 0.22
CA ARG A 40 -8.76 13.53 -0.75
C ARG A 40 -10.20 14.03 -0.82
N ASP A 41 -11.14 13.10 -0.91
CA ASP A 41 -12.52 13.38 -1.27
C ASP A 41 -13.44 13.65 -0.05
N ILE A 42 -12.87 13.83 1.15
CA ILE A 42 -13.59 14.10 2.41
C ILE A 42 -14.70 15.14 2.28
N GLU A 43 -14.43 16.27 1.62
CA GLU A 43 -15.42 17.36 1.53
C GLU A 43 -16.57 16.98 0.59
N GLY A 44 -16.25 16.34 -0.54
CA GLY A 44 -17.24 15.81 -1.47
C GLY A 44 -18.11 14.74 -0.81
N ASP A 45 -17.49 13.77 -0.16
CA ASP A 45 -18.17 12.71 0.60
C ASP A 45 -19.10 13.28 1.66
N ARG A 46 -18.62 14.30 2.40
CA ARG A 46 -19.41 14.97 3.44
C ARG A 46 -20.63 15.66 2.86
N ILE A 47 -20.48 16.41 1.76
CA ILE A 47 -21.59 17.10 1.07
C ILE A 47 -22.61 16.08 0.54
N SER A 48 -22.13 14.96 0.00
CA SER A 48 -22.95 13.86 -0.51
C SER A 48 -23.54 12.96 0.59
N GLY A 49 -23.22 13.20 1.87
CA GLY A 49 -23.70 12.42 3.00
C GLY A 49 -23.06 11.02 3.13
N VAL A 50 -21.99 10.74 2.39
CA VAL A 50 -21.23 9.49 2.44
C VAL A 50 -20.36 9.48 3.70
N ARG A 51 -20.43 8.39 4.47
CA ARG A 51 -19.70 8.23 5.73
C ARG A 51 -18.44 7.38 5.54
N THR A 52 -17.45 7.89 4.80
CA THR A 52 -16.13 7.26 4.70
C THR A 52 -15.36 7.38 6.01
N ILE A 53 -14.34 6.54 6.21
CA ILE A 53 -13.47 6.58 7.40
C ILE A 53 -12.98 8.01 7.67
N PRO A 54 -12.36 8.72 6.71
CA PRO A 54 -11.85 10.05 6.97
C PRO A 54 -12.91 11.12 7.21
N VAL A 55 -14.15 10.93 6.74
CA VAL A 55 -15.29 11.79 7.11
C VAL A 55 -15.67 11.58 8.58
N VAL A 56 -15.68 10.33 9.06
CA VAL A 56 -16.11 9.96 10.42
C VAL A 56 -15.04 10.30 11.47
N ILE A 57 -13.79 9.90 11.25
CA ILE A 57 -12.71 10.07 12.25
C ILE A 57 -11.88 11.33 12.02
N GLY A 58 -12.03 11.97 10.87
CA GLY A 58 -11.28 13.16 10.46
C GLY A 58 -9.91 12.85 9.85
N ARG A 59 -9.36 13.85 9.16
CA ARG A 59 -8.10 13.76 8.41
C ARG A 59 -6.90 13.35 9.26
N ARG A 60 -6.69 14.01 10.42
CA ARG A 60 -5.55 13.74 11.31
C ARG A 60 -5.52 12.29 11.81
N LYS A 61 -6.66 11.75 12.21
CA LYS A 61 -6.76 10.37 12.70
C LYS A 61 -6.57 9.36 11.57
N THR A 62 -7.03 9.69 10.37
CA THR A 62 -6.81 8.86 9.18
C THR A 62 -5.35 8.85 8.75
N GLU A 63 -4.64 9.99 8.79
CA GLU A 63 -3.19 10.04 8.55
C GLU A 63 -2.44 9.11 9.53
N ILE A 64 -2.79 9.15 10.81
CA ILE A 64 -2.20 8.24 11.82
C ILE A 64 -2.52 6.78 11.50
N LEU A 65 -3.77 6.47 11.11
CA LEU A 65 -4.18 5.12 10.71
C LEU A 65 -3.35 4.61 9.52
N LEU A 66 -3.15 5.44 8.50
CA LEU A 66 -2.34 5.10 7.32
C LEU A 66 -0.88 4.82 7.70
N ILE A 67 -0.28 5.66 8.56
CA ILE A 67 1.08 5.46 9.07
C ILE A 67 1.18 4.15 9.85
N VAL A 68 0.21 3.85 10.71
CA VAL A 68 0.16 2.60 11.48
C VAL A 68 0.06 1.39 10.55
N LEU A 69 -0.83 1.43 9.55
CA LEU A 69 -0.97 0.37 8.54
C LEU A 69 0.33 0.16 7.75
N ASN A 70 1.01 1.23 7.33
CA ASN A 70 2.29 1.06 6.64
C ASN A 70 3.40 0.57 7.59
N SER A 71 3.30 0.87 8.89
CA SER A 71 4.22 0.37 9.92
C SER A 71 4.10 -1.13 10.15
N THR A 72 2.91 -1.71 10.01
CA THR A 72 2.78 -3.17 10.09
C THR A 72 3.50 -3.87 8.94
N LEU A 73 3.66 -3.22 7.77
CA LEU A 73 4.47 -3.75 6.67
C LEU A 73 5.97 -3.78 7.01
N VAL A 74 6.46 -2.89 7.88
CA VAL A 74 7.85 -2.95 8.37
C VAL A 74 8.08 -4.20 9.21
N ILE A 75 7.15 -4.52 10.12
CA ILE A 75 7.21 -5.73 10.94
C ILE A 75 7.17 -6.98 10.04
N TRP A 76 6.25 -6.98 9.08
CA TRP A 76 6.14 -8.03 8.07
C TRP A 76 7.44 -8.19 7.26
N PHE A 77 8.05 -7.07 6.84
CA PHE A 77 9.31 -7.07 6.08
C PHE A 77 10.46 -7.67 6.88
N LEU A 78 10.60 -7.29 8.16
CA LEU A 78 11.64 -7.84 9.03
C LEU A 78 11.49 -9.36 9.18
N PHE A 79 10.26 -9.85 9.38
CA PHE A 79 9.98 -11.29 9.45
C PHE A 79 10.41 -12.01 8.17
N VAL A 80 9.99 -11.50 7.02
CA VAL A 80 10.31 -12.06 5.70
C VAL A 80 11.82 -12.04 5.41
N PHE A 81 12.50 -10.94 5.77
CA PHE A 81 13.92 -10.72 5.53
C PHE A 81 14.78 -11.69 6.36
N ILE A 82 14.50 -11.83 7.66
CA ILE A 82 15.23 -12.74 8.55
C ILE A 82 15.10 -14.20 8.09
N ASN A 83 13.93 -14.58 7.58
CA ASN A 83 13.67 -15.94 7.12
C ASN A 83 14.08 -16.19 5.65
N GLY A 84 14.64 -15.20 4.95
CA GLY A 84 15.07 -15.35 3.55
C GLY A 84 13.95 -15.79 2.60
N MET A 85 12.71 -15.35 2.84
CA MET A 85 11.54 -15.91 2.15
C MET A 85 11.34 -15.45 0.70
N PHE A 86 11.90 -14.29 0.33
CA PHE A 86 11.82 -13.72 -1.02
C PHE A 86 13.19 -13.20 -1.45
N GLU A 87 13.47 -13.27 -2.76
CA GLU A 87 14.73 -12.80 -3.35
C GLU A 87 14.74 -11.28 -3.61
N TYR A 88 13.55 -10.68 -3.77
CA TYR A 88 13.35 -9.26 -4.10
C TYR A 88 13.20 -8.36 -2.86
N THR A 89 13.89 -8.67 -1.76
CA THR A 89 13.75 -7.90 -0.50
C THR A 89 14.06 -6.39 -0.61
N PRO A 90 15.05 -5.92 -1.39
CA PRO A 90 15.28 -4.48 -1.58
C PRO A 90 14.08 -3.77 -2.25
N VAL A 91 13.38 -4.46 -3.16
CA VAL A 91 12.20 -3.92 -3.85
C VAL A 91 11.02 -3.78 -2.89
N LEU A 92 10.83 -4.77 -2.02
CA LEU A 92 9.82 -4.72 -0.95
C LEU A 92 10.10 -3.58 0.04
N ALA A 93 11.36 -3.41 0.44
CA ALA A 93 11.76 -2.30 1.30
C ALA A 93 11.49 -0.94 0.64
N PHE A 94 11.85 -0.79 -0.64
CA PHE A 94 11.57 0.42 -1.41
C PHE A 94 10.07 0.73 -1.47
N SER A 95 9.21 -0.28 -1.71
CA SER A 95 7.75 -0.10 -1.74
C SER A 95 7.17 0.42 -0.41
N ILE A 96 7.72 -0.02 0.73
CA ILE A 96 7.30 0.42 2.06
C ILE A 96 7.76 1.86 2.34
N ILE A 97 9.00 2.19 1.97
CA ILE A 97 9.56 3.55 2.10
C ILE A 97 8.76 4.53 1.23
N TYR A 98 8.47 4.13 -0.01
CA TYR A 98 7.62 4.89 -0.92
C TYR A 98 6.22 5.10 -0.32
N GLY A 99 5.68 4.06 0.33
CA GLY A 99 4.49 4.11 1.20
C GLY A 99 4.45 5.30 2.15
N TYR A 100 5.47 5.41 3.00
CA TYR A 100 5.57 6.51 3.96
C TYR A 100 5.65 7.86 3.28
N TRP A 101 6.43 7.96 2.20
CA TRP A 101 6.59 9.20 1.46
C TRP A 101 5.25 9.71 0.94
N TYR A 102 4.48 8.88 0.23
CA TYR A 102 3.21 9.33 -0.33
C TYR A 102 2.16 9.56 0.76
N ILE A 103 2.10 8.73 1.82
CA ILE A 103 1.16 8.97 2.94
C ILE A 103 1.41 10.36 3.55
N LEU A 104 2.66 10.68 3.88
CA LEU A 104 3.01 11.96 4.51
C LEU A 104 2.82 13.15 3.54
N HIS A 105 3.11 12.95 2.26
CA HIS A 105 2.98 13.99 1.24
C HIS A 105 1.51 14.33 0.96
N PHE A 106 0.67 13.31 0.76
CA PHE A 106 -0.72 13.48 0.33
C PHE A 106 -1.69 13.72 1.49
N SER A 107 -1.41 13.20 2.69
CA SER A 107 -2.31 13.44 3.83
C SER A 107 -2.39 14.91 4.25
N ARG A 108 -1.35 15.69 3.95
CA ARG A 108 -1.20 17.08 4.41
C ARG A 108 -1.68 18.14 3.43
N ARG A 109 -1.89 17.81 2.15
CA ARG A 109 -2.38 18.79 1.17
C ARG A 109 -3.87 18.60 0.87
N LYS A 110 -4.55 19.71 0.59
CA LYS A 110 -5.97 19.74 0.22
C LYS A 110 -6.19 19.60 -1.30
N ASP A 111 -5.30 20.16 -2.11
CA ASP A 111 -5.45 20.24 -3.58
C ASP A 111 -4.48 19.34 -4.32
N ILE A 112 -4.79 18.05 -4.40
CA ILE A 112 -3.90 17.06 -5.02
C ILE A 112 -4.70 16.20 -6.00
N GLY A 113 -5.23 16.86 -7.03
CA GLY A 113 -6.12 16.21 -8.00
C GLY A 113 -5.41 15.11 -8.78
N MET A 114 -4.40 15.46 -9.59
CA MET A 114 -3.86 14.57 -10.62
C MET A 114 -2.61 13.78 -10.16
N SER A 115 -1.85 14.30 -9.20
CA SER A 115 -0.61 13.65 -8.74
C SER A 115 -0.86 12.42 -7.87
N ILE A 116 -2.01 12.33 -7.19
CA ILE A 116 -2.35 11.18 -6.37
C ILE A 116 -2.72 9.97 -7.24
N ASP A 117 -3.49 10.18 -8.30
CA ASP A 117 -3.88 9.12 -9.24
C ASP A 117 -2.63 8.48 -9.85
N VAL A 118 -1.68 9.29 -10.31
CA VAL A 118 -0.44 8.77 -10.94
C VAL A 118 0.52 8.14 -9.93
N LEU A 119 0.72 8.75 -8.75
CA LEU A 119 1.76 8.31 -7.82
C LEU A 119 1.29 7.21 -6.86
N VAL A 120 0.00 7.18 -6.52
CA VAL A 120 -0.59 6.19 -5.61
C VAL A 120 -1.12 4.99 -6.38
N ASP A 121 -1.94 5.15 -7.43
CA ASP A 121 -2.35 3.99 -8.25
C ASP A 121 -1.20 3.47 -9.12
N GLY A 122 -0.37 4.37 -9.63
CA GLY A 122 0.83 4.04 -10.37
C GLY A 122 2.03 3.66 -9.50
N GLU A 123 1.86 3.39 -8.19
CA GLU A 123 2.97 3.07 -7.28
C GLU A 123 3.84 1.89 -7.75
N TRP A 124 3.29 1.00 -8.56
CA TRP A 124 4.02 -0.13 -9.13
C TRP A 124 4.99 0.27 -10.22
N ILE A 125 4.81 1.42 -10.88
CA ILE A 125 5.72 1.93 -11.92
C ILE A 125 7.12 2.19 -11.35
N PRO A 126 7.31 3.03 -10.30
CA PRO A 126 8.63 3.22 -9.72
C PRO A 126 9.18 1.96 -9.05
N VAL A 127 8.32 1.10 -8.49
CA VAL A 127 8.74 -0.18 -7.88
C VAL A 127 9.31 -1.13 -8.93
N ILE A 128 8.64 -1.28 -10.08
CA ILE A 128 9.12 -2.10 -11.20
C ILE A 128 10.39 -1.50 -11.79
N ALA A 129 10.44 -0.18 -12.02
CA ALA A 129 11.64 0.48 -12.53
C ALA A 129 12.86 0.24 -11.62
N PHE A 130 12.67 0.30 -10.30
CA PHE A 130 13.71 -0.02 -9.33
C PHE A 130 14.12 -1.49 -9.35
N ALA A 131 13.16 -2.42 -9.50
CA ALA A 131 13.44 -3.84 -9.66
C ALA A 131 14.24 -4.14 -10.94
N LEU A 132 13.88 -3.54 -12.08
CA LEU A 132 14.63 -3.71 -13.33
C LEU A 132 16.08 -3.23 -13.19
N LEU A 133 16.28 -2.08 -12.53
CA LEU A 133 17.61 -1.51 -12.31
C LEU A 133 18.50 -2.38 -11.42
N LEU A 134 17.93 -3.09 -10.44
CA LEU A 134 18.71 -3.92 -9.51
C LEU A 134 19.01 -5.33 -10.03
N TYR A 135 18.13 -5.91 -10.85
CA TYR A 135 18.16 -7.35 -11.16
C TYR A 135 18.37 -7.68 -12.64
N ILE A 136 18.31 -6.69 -13.53
CA ILE A 136 18.40 -6.91 -14.98
C ILE A 136 19.52 -6.09 -15.64
N ILE A 137 19.82 -4.89 -15.13
CA ILE A 137 20.92 -4.03 -15.61
C ILE A 137 22.17 -4.33 -14.79
#